data_AF-A0A504Y6P8-F1
#
_entry.id   AF-A0A504Y6P8-F1
#
_cell.length_a   1.000
_cell.length_b   1.000
_cell.length_c   1.000
_cell.angle_alpha   90.00
_cell.angle_beta   90.00
_cell.angle_gamma   90.00
#
_symmetry.space_group_name_H-M   'P 1'
#
loop_
_entity.id
_entity.type
_entity.pdbx_description
1 polymer ?
#
loop_
_entity_poly.entity_id
_entity_poly.type
_entity_poly.pdbx_seq_one_letter_code
_entity_poly.pdbx_strand_id
1 'polypeptide(L)'
;MGGTMKQVGVLGCGAWATAVSRLIADNVKILNEFNKEVKMFVHDEMCGDKSLSEVINSTHVNEVYLPGVTLPENVVASCDIDDVVYKADVIAVAYPSRYVPWLLERIQGGVKESAYFITFTKVSLVLSFRVYI
;
A
#
# COMPACT_ATOMS: atom_id res chain seq x y z
N MET A 1 -16.79 24.62 7.11
CA MET A 1 -16.26 24.24 5.78
C MET A 1 -15.98 22.76 5.86
N GLY A 2 -16.82 21.91 5.25
CA GLY A 2 -16.63 20.46 5.28
C GLY A 2 -15.44 20.10 4.40
N GLY A 3 -14.32 19.66 5.00
CA GLY A 3 -13.19 19.15 4.24
C GLY A 3 -13.62 17.90 3.45
N THR A 4 -13.10 17.75 2.24
CA THR A 4 -13.22 16.51 1.47
C THR A 4 -12.64 15.34 2.28
N MET A 5 -13.31 14.19 2.26
CA MET A 5 -12.82 12.97 2.92
C MET A 5 -11.44 12.59 2.36
N LYS A 6 -10.52 12.21 3.26
CA LYS A 6 -9.14 11.83 2.94
C LYS A 6 -9.10 10.42 2.37
N GLN A 7 -8.40 10.22 1.26
CA GLN A 7 -8.17 8.91 0.68
C GLN A 7 -6.89 8.28 1.22
N VAL A 8 -6.93 6.99 1.53
CA VAL A 8 -5.73 6.22 1.93
C VAL A 8 -5.31 5.26 0.83
N GLY A 9 -4.03 5.30 0.48
CA GLY A 9 -3.36 4.34 -0.38
C GLY A 9 -2.29 3.58 0.39
N VAL A 10 -2.18 2.27 0.17
CA VAL A 10 -1.14 1.41 0.75
C VAL A 10 -0.24 0.91 -0.37
N LEU A 11 1.05 1.20 -0.29
CA LEU A 11 2.05 0.72 -1.23
C LEU A 11 2.68 -0.58 -0.71
N GLY A 12 2.17 -1.72 -1.19
CA GLY A 12 2.72 -3.05 -0.97
C GLY A 12 1.67 -4.14 -0.82
N CYS A 13 2.09 -5.37 -1.11
CA CYS A 13 1.25 -6.57 -1.07
C CYS A 13 1.80 -7.75 -0.29
N GLY A 14 2.91 -7.56 0.43
CA GLY A 14 3.46 -8.61 1.31
C GLY A 14 2.60 -8.87 2.56
N ALA A 15 3.02 -9.82 3.39
CA ALA A 15 2.31 -10.22 4.60
C ALA A 15 2.00 -9.03 5.51
N TRP A 16 3.02 -8.19 5.75
CA TRP A 16 2.90 -7.01 6.60
C TRP A 16 2.03 -5.91 5.97
N ALA A 17 2.16 -5.69 4.66
CA ALA A 17 1.31 -4.73 3.94
C ALA A 17 -0.17 -5.14 3.98
N THR A 18 -0.45 -6.44 3.87
CA THR A 18 -1.80 -6.99 3.99
C THR A 18 -2.37 -6.78 5.39
N ALA A 19 -1.59 -7.05 6.43
CA ALA A 19 -2.01 -6.82 7.82
C ALA A 19 -2.27 -5.33 8.11
N VAL A 20 -1.39 -4.44 7.63
CA VAL A 20 -1.55 -2.98 7.77
C VAL A 20 -2.79 -2.49 6.99
N SER A 21 -3.00 -2.99 5.77
CA SER A 21 -4.17 -2.62 4.95
C SER A 21 -5.47 -3.00 5.65
N ARG A 22 -5.55 -4.18 6.27
CA ARG A 22 -6.69 -4.59 7.10
C ARG A 22 -6.94 -3.62 8.25
N LEU A 23 -5.91 -3.32 9.03
CA LEU A 23 -6.04 -2.44 10.19
C LEU A 23 -6.51 -1.03 9.78
N ILE A 24 -5.94 -0.48 8.71
CA ILE A 24 -6.35 0.82 8.18
C ILE A 24 -7.81 0.75 7.70
N ALA A 25 -8.15 -0.28 6.93
CA ALA A 25 -9.49 -0.46 6.39
C ALA A 25 -10.57 -0.58 7.47
N ASP A 26 -10.29 -1.22 8.60
CA ASP A 26 -11.20 -1.28 9.74
C ASP A 26 -11.38 0.09 10.41
N ASN A 27 -10.30 0.87 10.53
CA ASN A 27 -10.34 2.20 11.16
C ASN A 27 -11.03 3.26 10.28
N VAL A 28 -10.80 3.28 8.97
CA VAL A 28 -11.42 4.29 8.09
C VAL A 28 -12.94 4.13 7.98
N LYS A 29 -13.50 2.97 8.34
CA LYS A 29 -14.95 2.77 8.43
C LYS A 29 -15.60 3.58 9.55
N ILE A 30 -14.88 3.80 10.65
CA ILE A 30 -15.39 4.48 11.85
C ILE A 30 -15.01 5.96 11.90
N LEU A 31 -13.97 6.37 11.17
CA LEU A 31 -13.49 7.75 11.13
C LEU A 31 -14.18 8.53 10.00
N ASN A 32 -14.95 9.55 10.35
CA ASN A 32 -15.74 10.35 9.39
C ASN A 32 -14.88 11.25 8.46
N GLU A 33 -13.59 11.40 8.75
CA GLU A 33 -12.67 12.21 7.95
C GLU A 33 -12.07 11.46 6.75
N PHE A 34 -12.31 10.15 6.62
CA PHE A 34 -11.67 9.30 5.62
C PHE A 34 -12.69 8.68 4.67
N ASN A 35 -12.27 8.46 3.42
CA ASN A 35 -12.98 7.56 2.54
C ASN A 35 -12.91 6.15 3.12
N LYS A 36 -14.03 5.43 3.02
CA LYS A 36 -14.11 4.06 3.51
C LYS A 36 -13.25 3.10 2.69
N GLU A 37 -13.04 3.37 1.41
CA GLU A 37 -12.20 2.56 0.54
C GLU A 37 -10.71 2.78 0.82
N VAL A 38 -9.95 1.69 0.92
CA VAL A 38 -8.48 1.69 0.98
C VAL A 38 -7.95 1.04 -0.29
N LYS A 39 -7.15 1.79 -1.05
CA LYS A 39 -6.48 1.28 -2.25
C LYS A 39 -5.18 0.61 -1.85
N MET A 40 -4.94 -0.62 -2.30
CA MET A 40 -3.74 -1.40 -1.99
C MET A 40 -3.00 -1.74 -3.28
N PHE A 41 -1.77 -1.27 -3.41
CA PHE A 41 -0.91 -1.59 -4.54
C PHE A 41 -0.42 -3.02 -4.43
N VAL A 42 -0.79 -3.84 -5.42
CA VAL A 42 -0.34 -5.21 -5.59
C VAL A 42 0.58 -5.24 -6.79
N HIS A 43 1.82 -5.71 -6.59
CA HIS A 43 2.72 -5.88 -7.71
C HIS A 43 2.11 -6.87 -8.72
N ASP A 44 2.37 -6.65 -10.00
CA ASP A 44 1.82 -7.48 -11.07
C ASP A 44 2.38 -8.92 -10.98
N GLU A 45 1.64 -9.75 -10.25
CA GLU A 45 2.01 -11.11 -9.86
C GLU A 45 0.83 -12.05 -10.09
N MET A 46 1.12 -13.28 -10.51
CA MET A 46 0.10 -14.29 -10.79
C MET A 46 -0.14 -15.20 -9.57
N CYS A 47 -1.40 -15.52 -9.31
CA CYS A 47 -1.85 -16.52 -8.35
C CYS A 47 -2.65 -17.58 -9.11
N GLY A 48 -1.95 -18.64 -9.54
CA GLY A 48 -2.50 -19.60 -10.50
C GLY A 48 -2.72 -18.92 -11.86
N ASP A 49 -3.95 -18.97 -12.35
CA ASP A 49 -4.33 -18.43 -13.67
C ASP A 49 -4.84 -16.98 -13.62
N LYS A 50 -4.89 -16.36 -12.43
CA LYS A 50 -5.38 -14.98 -12.24
C LYS A 50 -4.30 -14.08 -11.66
N SER A 51 -4.44 -12.77 -11.87
CA SER A 51 -3.60 -11.81 -11.16
C SER A 51 -3.90 -11.85 -9.65
N LEU A 52 -2.89 -11.61 -8.83
CA LEU A 52 -3.03 -11.60 -7.37
C LEU A 52 -4.03 -10.51 -6.92
N SER A 53 -4.08 -9.37 -7.62
CA SER A 53 -5.06 -8.32 -7.33
C SER A 53 -6.50 -8.78 -7.59
N GLU A 54 -6.76 -9.51 -8.67
CA GLU A 54 -8.08 -10.12 -8.93
C GLU A 54 -8.45 -11.17 -7.88
N VAL A 55 -7.49 -12.01 -7.47
CA VAL A 55 -7.73 -12.98 -6.40
C VAL A 55 -8.09 -12.25 -5.11
N ILE A 56 -7.30 -11.26 -4.69
CA ILE A 56 -7.58 -10.47 -3.48
C ILE A 56 -8.94 -9.76 -3.56
N ASN A 57 -9.27 -9.14 -4.70
CA ASN A 57 -10.56 -8.45 -4.84
C ASN A 57 -11.77 -9.39 -4.86
N SER A 58 -11.59 -10.65 -5.27
CA SER A 58 -12.69 -11.62 -5.35
C SER A 58 -12.86 -12.47 -4.09
N THR A 59 -11.76 -12.81 -3.40
CA THR A 59 -11.79 -13.65 -2.20
C THR A 59 -11.63 -12.85 -0.90
N HIS A 60 -11.18 -11.60 -1.00
CA HIS A 60 -10.70 -10.80 0.12
C HIS A 60 -9.62 -11.53 0.93
N VAL A 61 -8.79 -12.36 0.29
CA VAL A 61 -7.66 -13.06 0.92
C VAL A 61 -6.43 -12.91 0.05
N ASN A 62 -5.30 -12.54 0.66
CA ASN A 62 -4.01 -12.58 0.00
C ASN A 62 -3.40 -13.98 0.15
N GLU A 63 -3.78 -14.89 -0.75
CA GLU A 63 -3.39 -16.31 -0.69
C GLU A 63 -1.88 -16.54 -0.78
N VAL A 64 -1.15 -15.60 -1.38
CA VAL A 64 0.32 -15.71 -1.55
C VAL A 64 1.06 -15.28 -0.29
N TYR A 65 0.69 -14.14 0.29
CA TYR A 65 1.49 -13.50 1.33
C TYR A 65 0.88 -13.54 2.73
N LEU A 66 -0.43 -13.75 2.88
CA LEU A 66 -1.09 -13.87 4.18
C LEU A 66 -2.34 -14.77 4.10
N PRO A 67 -2.16 -16.07 3.81
CA PRO A 67 -3.28 -17.00 3.66
C PRO A 67 -4.08 -17.17 4.95
N GLY A 68 -5.37 -17.45 4.81
CA GLY A 68 -6.29 -17.68 5.95
C GLY A 68 -6.72 -16.41 6.69
N VAL A 69 -6.30 -15.23 6.24
CA VAL A 69 -6.70 -13.94 6.81
C VAL A 69 -7.58 -13.18 5.83
N THR A 70 -8.84 -12.98 6.21
CA THR A 70 -9.78 -12.18 5.43
C THR A 70 -9.53 -10.68 5.62
N LEU A 71 -9.36 -9.98 4.51
CA LEU A 71 -9.34 -8.53 4.40
C LEU A 71 -10.77 -7.98 4.46
N PRO A 72 -10.97 -6.77 5.00
CA PRO A 72 -12.24 -6.07 4.89
C PRO A 72 -12.61 -5.80 3.42
N GLU A 73 -13.91 -5.85 3.09
CA GLU A 73 -14.41 -5.67 1.70
C GLU A 73 -14.06 -4.32 1.07
N ASN A 74 -13.75 -3.32 1.90
CA ASN A 74 -13.34 -1.99 1.50
C ASN A 74 -11.83 -1.87 1.20
N VAL A 75 -11.08 -2.98 1.20
CA VAL A 75 -9.73 -3.03 0.63
C VAL A 75 -9.84 -3.39 -0.84
N VAL A 76 -9.39 -2.49 -1.71
CA VAL A 76 -9.40 -2.66 -3.17
C VAL A 76 -7.95 -2.78 -3.66
N ALA A 77 -7.59 -3.97 -4.12
CA ALA A 77 -6.30 -4.26 -4.70
C ALA A 77 -6.21 -3.70 -6.13
N SER A 78 -5.08 -3.11 -6.48
CA SER A 78 -4.80 -2.60 -7.83
C SER A 78 -3.37 -2.90 -8.24
N CYS A 79 -3.19 -3.35 -9.49
CA CYS A 79 -1.88 -3.47 -10.13
C CYS A 79 -1.39 -2.13 -10.72
N ASP A 80 -2.29 -1.14 -10.82
CA ASP A 80 -1.96 0.20 -11.28
C ASP A 80 -1.56 1.06 -10.08
N ILE A 81 -0.29 1.45 -10.01
CA ILE A 81 0.22 2.26 -8.92
C ILE A 81 -0.37 3.68 -8.93
N ASP A 82 -0.71 4.21 -10.10
CA ASP A 82 -1.28 5.56 -10.25
C ASP A 82 -2.70 5.62 -9.69
N ASP A 83 -3.50 4.56 -9.88
CA ASP A 83 -4.82 4.40 -9.23
C ASP A 83 -4.73 4.45 -7.69
N VAL A 84 -3.59 4.01 -7.13
CA VAL A 84 -3.37 4.01 -5.67
C VAL A 84 -2.89 5.38 -5.18
N VAL A 85 -2.02 6.08 -5.91
CA VAL A 85 -1.38 7.32 -5.40
C VAL A 85 -2.05 8.61 -5.85
N TYR A 86 -2.71 8.66 -7.01
CA TYR A 86 -3.21 9.90 -7.61
C TYR A 86 -4.17 10.68 -6.72
N LYS A 87 -5.04 9.96 -5.99
CA LYS A 87 -6.01 10.58 -5.06
C LYS A 87 -5.62 10.46 -3.60
N ALA A 88 -4.55 9.75 -3.26
CA ALA A 88 -4.20 9.49 -1.86
C ALA A 88 -3.76 10.77 -1.13
N ASP A 89 -4.41 11.05 0.00
CA ASP A 89 -4.00 12.08 0.95
C ASP A 89 -3.05 11.50 2.01
N VAL A 90 -3.14 10.18 2.25
CA VAL A 90 -2.23 9.43 3.12
C VAL A 90 -1.72 8.22 2.35
N ILE A 91 -0.40 8.08 2.27
CA ILE A 91 0.29 6.97 1.61
C ILE A 91 1.05 6.16 2.67
N ALA A 92 0.55 4.96 2.94
CA ALA A 92 1.20 3.99 3.81
C ALA A 92 2.17 3.11 3.00
N VAL A 93 3.47 3.24 3.25
CA VAL A 93 4.50 2.46 2.57
C VAL A 93 4.84 1.22 3.39
N ALA A 94 4.47 0.04 2.90
CA ALA A 94 4.76 -1.24 3.51
C ALA A 94 5.45 -2.17 2.48
N TYR A 95 6.53 -1.66 1.89
CA TYR A 95 7.25 -2.31 0.79
C TYR A 95 8.63 -2.81 1.26
N PRO A 96 9.18 -3.92 0.72
CA PRO A 96 10.54 -4.34 1.09
C PRO A 96 11.55 -3.24 0.78
N SER A 97 12.39 -2.89 1.76
CA SER A 97 13.26 -1.71 1.73
C SER A 97 14.15 -1.61 0.49
N ARG A 98 14.67 -2.73 0.00
CA ARG A 98 15.50 -2.79 -1.22
C ARG A 98 14.80 -2.28 -2.48
N TYR A 99 13.47 -2.29 -2.53
CA TYR A 99 12.67 -1.87 -3.67
C TYR A 99 12.01 -0.49 -3.47
N VAL A 100 12.20 0.15 -2.32
CA VAL A 100 11.66 1.50 -2.08
C VAL A 100 12.17 2.51 -3.12
N PRO A 101 13.46 2.54 -3.53
CA PRO A 101 13.89 3.45 -4.60
C PRO A 101 13.09 3.27 -5.90
N TRP A 102 12.93 2.02 -6.36
CA TRP A 102 12.13 1.67 -7.53
C TRP A 102 10.65 2.09 -7.41
N LEU A 103 10.10 2.02 -6.19
CA LEU A 103 8.73 2.42 -5.89
C LEU A 103 8.58 3.95 -5.97
N LEU A 104 9.54 4.69 -5.39
CA LEU A 104 9.54 6.15 -5.39
C LEU A 104 9.65 6.73 -6.80
N GLU A 105 10.46 6.13 -7.66
CA GLU A 105 10.55 6.51 -9.09
C GLU A 105 9.21 6.39 -9.81
N ARG A 106 8.40 5.37 -9.48
CA ARG A 106 7.11 5.12 -10.15
C ARG A 106 6.00 6.07 -9.73
N ILE A 107 6.00 6.50 -8.47
CA ILE A 107 4.98 7.40 -7.96
C ILE A 107 5.34 8.88 -8.21
N GLN A 108 6.51 9.14 -8.79
CA GLN A 108 6.99 10.49 -9.04
C GLN A 108 6.04 11.23 -9.98
N GLY A 109 5.52 12.38 -9.53
CA GLY A 109 4.56 13.19 -10.29
C GLY A 109 3.10 12.73 -10.19
N GLY A 110 2.84 11.53 -9.65
CA GLY A 110 1.49 11.03 -9.36
C GLY A 110 0.97 11.36 -7.97
N VAL A 111 1.81 11.87 -7.07
CA VAL A 111 1.47 12.13 -5.66
C VAL A 111 1.05 13.59 -5.45
N LYS A 112 -0.01 13.81 -4.66
CA LYS A 112 -0.40 15.16 -4.21
C LYS A 112 0.72 15.82 -3.41
N GLU A 113 0.99 17.09 -3.65
CA GLU A 113 1.97 17.86 -2.86
C GLU A 113 1.63 17.89 -1.36
N SER A 114 0.35 17.80 -1.00
CA SER A 114 -0.13 17.77 0.38
C SER A 114 -0.22 16.37 0.99
N ALA A 115 0.23 15.32 0.29
CA ALA A 115 0.11 13.95 0.77
C ALA A 115 1.03 13.68 1.97
N TYR A 116 0.51 12.96 2.96
CA TYR A 116 1.29 12.46 4.09
C TYR A 116 1.83 11.06 3.80
N PHE A 117 3.11 10.83 4.08
CA PHE A 117 3.72 9.51 4.00
C PHE A 117 3.93 8.91 5.38
N ILE A 118 3.53 7.65 5.55
CA ILE A 118 3.80 6.85 6.75
C ILE A 118 4.51 5.58 6.30
N THR A 119 5.72 5.32 6.80
CA THR A 119 6.47 4.12 6.44
C THR A 119 6.40 3.06 7.53
N PHE A 120 6.13 1.83 7.10
CA PHE A 120 6.17 0.61 7.87
C PHE A 120 7.37 -0.28 7.47
N THR A 121 8.23 0.24 6.58
CA THR A 121 9.39 -0.46 6.06
C THR A 121 10.58 -0.31 7.00
N LYS A 122 11.11 -1.43 7.51
CA LYS A 122 12.34 -1.45 8.30
C LYS A 122 13.57 -1.48 7.39
N VAL A 123 14.55 -0.64 7.67
CA VAL A 123 15.84 -0.60 6.96
C VAL A 123 17.00 -0.80 7.94
N SER A 124 18.08 -1.43 7.47
CA SER A 124 19.40 -1.35 8.09
C SER A 124 20.33 -0.72 7.05
N LEU A 125 20.82 0.48 7.32
CA LEU A 125 21.83 1.12 6.48
C LEU A 125 23.21 0.63 6.93
N VAL A 126 23.89 -0.14 6.11
CA VAL A 126 25.34 -0.35 6.27
C VAL A 126 26.04 0.74 5.47
N LEU A 127 26.36 1.85 6.13
CA LEU A 127 27.23 2.86 5.56
C LEU A 127 28.65 2.32 5.61
N SER A 128 29.12 1.71 4.52
CA SER A 128 30.53 1.34 4.39
C SER A 128 31.35 2.62 4.16
N PHE A 129 31.82 3.24 5.25
CA PHE A 129 32.83 4.29 5.16
C PHE A 129 34.14 3.67 4.67
N ARG A 130 34.44 3.89 3.39
CA ARG A 130 35.76 3.59 2.84
C ARG A 130 36.66 4.77 3.21
N VAL A 131 37.31 4.69 4.37
CA VAL A 131 38.40 5.61 4.71
C VAL A 131 39.55 5.26 3.76
N TYR A 132 39.76 6.08 2.75
CA TYR A 132 41.00 6.05 1.99
C TYR A 132 42.06 6.71 2.88
N ILE A 133 42.90 5.89 3.52
CA ILE A 133 44.17 6.34 4.10
C ILE A 133 45.26 6.34 3.03
#